data_AF-A0ABD5REZ4-F1
#
_entry.id   AF-A0ABD5REZ4-F1
#
_cell.length_a   1.000
_cell.length_b   1.000
_cell.length_c   1.000
_cell.angle_alpha   90.00
_cell.angle_beta   90.00
_cell.angle_gamma   90.00
#
_symmetry.space_group_name_H-M   'P 1'
#
loop_
_entity.id
_entity.type
_entity.pdbx_description
1 polymer ?
#
loop_
_entity_poly.entity_id
_entity_poly.type
_entity_poly.pdbx_seq_one_letter_code
_entity_poly.pdbx_strand_id
1 'polypeptide(L)'
;MERRELLALAGLTGLSGCLGYDVVESEQTTQRKVRIAELEAKLDRRDEQIVSMDDRIADLEAEIRRLRRQQRGPRINRVSLVDGWEQLGDVVHRSVDELPAGEDAELAVNYFYPVHRRGGSGRAEVAETIELTNLDGETVARERRLIELFLDPDQRLAESVLELDTSSLPPGQYSAVAQIRDLVTGISAEPEGTVVTVSSSTHD
;
A
#
# COMPACT_ATOMS: atom_id res chain seq x y z
N MET A 1 -82.30 -44.10 3.94
CA MET A 1 -83.06 -44.99 3.04
C MET A 1 -83.67 -44.09 1.99
N GLU A 2 -83.43 -44.18 0.68
CA GLU A 2 -82.94 -45.25 -0.19
C GLU A 2 -82.30 -44.61 -1.45
N ARG A 3 -81.24 -45.22 -2.02
CA ARG A 3 -81.19 -45.92 -3.33
C ARG A 3 -81.66 -45.07 -4.53
N ARG A 4 -80.74 -44.72 -5.42
CA ARG A 4 -80.53 -45.38 -6.74
C ARG A 4 -81.76 -45.33 -7.62
N GLU A 5 -81.62 -44.65 -8.77
CA GLU A 5 -82.18 -44.87 -10.11
C GLU A 5 -81.91 -43.56 -10.89
N LEU A 6 -81.56 -43.46 -12.17
CA LEU A 6 -81.27 -44.39 -13.26
C LEU A 6 -80.67 -43.54 -14.41
N LEU A 7 -79.50 -43.95 -14.88
CA LEU A 7 -79.05 -44.02 -16.29
C LEU A 7 -79.84 -43.29 -17.41
N ALA A 8 -79.14 -42.43 -18.14
CA ALA A 8 -79.19 -42.29 -19.61
C ALA A 8 -77.78 -41.86 -20.07
N LEU A 9 -76.90 -42.74 -20.56
CA LEU A 9 -76.90 -43.39 -21.88
C LEU A 9 -76.95 -42.39 -23.06
N ALA A 10 -75.84 -41.69 -23.30
CA ALA A 10 -75.37 -41.20 -24.60
C ALA A 10 -73.96 -40.62 -24.37
N GLY A 11 -72.90 -40.91 -25.10
CA GLY A 11 -72.63 -41.79 -26.21
C GLY A 11 -71.11 -41.73 -26.41
N LEU A 12 -70.47 -42.88 -26.50
CA LEU A 12 -69.04 -43.00 -26.78
C LEU A 12 -68.91 -43.11 -28.31
N THR A 13 -68.39 -42.07 -28.96
CA THR A 13 -67.83 -41.96 -30.33
C THR A 13 -67.81 -40.45 -30.65
N GLY A 14 -66.68 -39.76 -30.73
CA GLY A 14 -65.62 -39.93 -31.73
C GLY A 14 -65.68 -38.74 -32.70
N LEU A 15 -64.60 -37.94 -32.77
CA LEU A 15 -64.18 -36.95 -33.79
C LEU A 15 -63.37 -35.85 -33.05
N SER A 16 -62.05 -35.98 -32.92
CA SER A 16 -61.08 -35.47 -33.90
C SER A 16 -61.36 -34.03 -34.31
N GLY A 17 -60.93 -33.08 -33.48
CA GLY A 17 -61.00 -31.65 -33.74
C GLY A 17 -60.30 -30.87 -32.63
N CYS A 18 -59.28 -30.08 -32.98
CA CYS A 18 -58.51 -29.15 -32.13
C CYS A 18 -57.29 -29.69 -31.34
N LEU A 19 -56.59 -30.72 -31.82
CA LEU A 19 -55.23 -31.08 -31.32
C LEU A 19 -54.11 -30.19 -31.94
N GLY A 20 -54.35 -28.88 -32.03
CA GLY A 20 -53.39 -27.92 -32.59
C GLY A 20 -53.05 -26.74 -31.68
N TYR A 21 -53.87 -26.47 -30.66
CA TYR A 21 -53.68 -25.29 -29.81
C TYR A 21 -52.89 -25.60 -28.52
N ASP A 22 -53.11 -26.75 -27.88
CA ASP A 22 -52.39 -27.10 -26.63
C ASP A 22 -50.90 -27.42 -26.85
N VAL A 23 -50.55 -28.06 -27.98
CA VAL A 23 -49.16 -28.42 -28.28
C VAL A 23 -48.32 -27.18 -28.59
N VAL A 24 -48.87 -26.23 -29.36
CA VAL A 24 -48.16 -25.00 -29.75
C VAL A 24 -47.92 -24.07 -28.54
N GLU A 25 -48.87 -23.98 -27.62
CA GLU A 25 -48.67 -23.25 -26.35
C GLU A 25 -47.64 -23.94 -25.44
N SER A 26 -47.62 -25.28 -25.41
CA SER A 26 -46.62 -26.04 -24.64
C SER A 26 -45.19 -25.89 -25.18
N GLU A 27 -45.01 -25.84 -26.49
CA GLU A 27 -43.70 -25.63 -27.13
C GLU A 27 -43.21 -24.20 -26.91
N GLN A 28 -44.09 -23.20 -27.07
CA GLN A 28 -43.74 -21.80 -26.83
C GLN A 28 -43.40 -21.52 -25.37
N THR A 29 -44.11 -22.13 -24.42
CA THR A 29 -43.79 -21.99 -22.99
C THR A 29 -42.48 -22.68 -22.63
N THR A 30 -42.18 -23.83 -23.23
CA THR A 30 -40.89 -24.51 -23.05
C THR A 30 -39.74 -23.69 -23.62
N GLN A 31 -39.90 -23.13 -24.83
CA GLN A 31 -38.90 -22.25 -25.45
C GLN A 31 -38.66 -20.98 -24.62
N ARG A 32 -39.71 -20.39 -24.07
CA ARG A 32 -39.59 -19.23 -23.15
C ARG A 32 -38.86 -19.60 -21.86
N LYS A 33 -39.12 -20.77 -21.26
CA LYS A 33 -38.42 -21.23 -20.05
C LYS A 33 -36.93 -21.45 -20.31
N VAL A 34 -36.57 -22.07 -21.43
CA VAL A 34 -35.16 -22.21 -21.84
C VAL A 34 -34.52 -20.83 -22.00
N ARG A 35 -35.22 -19.90 -22.65
CA ARG A 35 -34.70 -18.53 -22.82
C ARG A 35 -34.54 -17.78 -21.50
N ILE A 36 -35.45 -17.96 -20.56
CA ILE A 36 -35.34 -17.35 -19.22
C ILE A 36 -34.12 -17.92 -18.50
N ALA A 37 -33.94 -19.24 -18.48
CA ALA A 37 -32.77 -19.86 -17.85
C ALA A 37 -31.44 -19.42 -18.48
N GLU A 38 -31.40 -19.25 -19.81
CA GLU A 38 -30.23 -18.67 -20.50
C GLU A 38 -29.95 -17.22 -20.08
N LEU A 39 -30.99 -16.43 -19.86
CA LEU A 39 -30.86 -15.03 -19.45
C LEU A 39 -30.44 -14.92 -17.99
N GLU A 40 -31.00 -15.75 -17.10
CA GLU A 40 -30.59 -15.87 -15.69
C GLU A 40 -29.11 -16.23 -15.62
N ALA A 41 -28.68 -17.28 -16.32
CA ALA A 41 -27.26 -17.66 -16.34
C ALA A 41 -26.33 -16.59 -16.95
N LYS A 42 -26.86 -15.70 -17.80
CA LYS A 42 -26.10 -14.54 -18.32
C LYS A 42 -26.06 -13.40 -17.32
N LEU A 43 -27.12 -13.18 -16.55
CA LEU A 43 -27.15 -12.21 -15.46
C LEU A 43 -26.17 -12.63 -14.37
N ASP A 44 -26.19 -13.90 -13.94
CA ASP A 44 -25.25 -14.40 -12.92
C ASP A 44 -23.79 -14.16 -13.32
N ARG A 45 -23.43 -14.49 -14.58
CA ARG A 45 -22.10 -14.22 -15.13
C ARG A 45 -21.73 -12.74 -15.17
N ARG A 46 -22.71 -11.87 -15.38
CA ARG A 46 -22.49 -10.41 -15.39
C ARG A 46 -22.37 -9.87 -13.98
N ASP A 47 -23.12 -10.39 -13.03
CA ASP A 47 -23.03 -10.01 -11.62
C ASP A 47 -21.67 -10.42 -11.05
N GLU A 48 -21.17 -11.62 -11.35
CA GLU A 48 -19.80 -12.04 -11.03
C GLU A 48 -18.75 -11.09 -11.64
N GLN A 49 -18.97 -10.67 -12.90
CA GLN A 49 -18.07 -9.73 -13.55
C GLN A 49 -18.10 -8.34 -12.89
N ILE A 50 -19.27 -7.86 -12.47
CA ILE A 50 -19.42 -6.58 -11.78
C ILE A 50 -18.66 -6.62 -10.45
N VAL A 51 -18.85 -7.67 -9.64
CA VAL A 51 -18.13 -7.84 -8.37
C VAL A 51 -16.62 -7.82 -8.59
N SER A 52 -16.12 -8.57 -9.59
CA SER A 52 -14.69 -8.57 -9.91
C SER A 52 -14.17 -7.20 -10.37
N MET A 53 -14.99 -6.41 -11.07
CA MET A 53 -14.62 -5.06 -11.49
C MET A 53 -14.62 -4.09 -10.30
N ASP A 54 -15.56 -4.21 -9.37
CA ASP A 54 -15.63 -3.39 -8.16
C ASP A 54 -14.42 -3.62 -7.25
N ASP A 55 -14.01 -4.88 -7.06
CA ASP A 55 -12.77 -5.23 -6.33
C ASP A 55 -11.55 -4.57 -6.98
N ARG A 56 -11.44 -4.64 -8.30
CA ARG A 56 -10.35 -3.99 -9.04
C ARG A 56 -10.36 -2.47 -8.92
N ILE A 57 -11.54 -1.85 -8.90
CA ILE A 57 -11.66 -0.40 -8.68
C ILE A 57 -11.16 -0.05 -7.27
N ALA A 58 -11.54 -0.81 -6.25
CA ALA A 58 -11.10 -0.59 -4.88
C ALA A 58 -9.56 -0.66 -4.74
N ASP A 59 -8.93 -1.66 -5.39
CA ASP A 59 -7.48 -1.80 -5.43
C ASP A 59 -6.79 -0.62 -6.12
N LEU A 60 -7.29 -0.21 -7.29
CA LEU A 60 -6.75 0.93 -8.04
C LEU A 60 -6.91 2.24 -7.27
N GLU A 61 -8.03 2.44 -6.59
CA GLU A 61 -8.23 3.62 -5.75
C GLU A 61 -7.26 3.65 -4.56
N ALA A 62 -7.00 2.50 -3.94
CA ALA A 62 -6.02 2.38 -2.87
C ALA A 62 -4.61 2.74 -3.38
N GLU A 63 -4.25 2.26 -4.57
CA GLU A 63 -2.99 2.58 -5.22
C GLU A 63 -2.87 4.08 -5.56
N ILE A 64 -3.91 4.69 -6.14
CA ILE A 64 -3.94 6.14 -6.42
C ILE A 64 -3.77 6.95 -5.12
N ARG A 65 -4.43 6.54 -4.03
CA ARG A 65 -4.26 7.19 -2.72
C ARG A 65 -2.82 7.08 -2.23
N ARG A 66 -2.18 5.91 -2.37
CA ARG A 66 -0.76 5.69 -2.03
C ARG A 66 0.15 6.60 -2.86
N LEU A 67 0.02 6.58 -4.19
CA LEU A 67 0.84 7.38 -5.10
C LEU A 67 0.68 8.88 -4.85
N ARG A 68 -0.54 9.36 -4.58
CA ARG A 68 -0.78 10.77 -4.22
C ARG A 68 -0.12 11.18 -2.91
N ARG A 69 -0.09 10.29 -1.91
CA ARG A 69 0.65 10.54 -0.66
C ARG A 69 2.15 10.60 -0.93
N GLN A 70 2.67 9.66 -1.71
CA GLN A 70 4.10 9.62 -2.08
C GLN A 70 4.54 10.88 -2.84
N GLN A 71 3.70 11.44 -3.72
CA GLN A 71 4.01 12.69 -4.43
C GLN A 71 3.95 13.95 -3.55
N ARG A 72 3.20 13.91 -2.44
CA ARG A 72 2.95 15.06 -1.56
C ARG A 72 3.77 15.02 -0.28
N GLY A 73 4.32 13.87 0.08
CA GLY A 73 5.11 13.67 1.29
C GLY A 73 6.61 13.73 1.02
N PRO A 74 7.42 13.73 2.10
CA PRO A 74 8.85 13.54 2.00
C PRO A 74 9.17 12.14 1.45
N ARG A 75 10.35 11.99 0.85
CA ARG A 75 10.86 10.70 0.38
C ARG A 75 12.34 10.59 0.71
N ILE A 76 12.71 9.57 1.47
CA ILE A 76 14.12 9.28 1.73
C ILE A 76 14.72 8.69 0.46
N ASN A 77 15.83 9.25 -0.01
CA ASN A 77 16.55 8.76 -1.17
C ASN A 77 17.66 7.78 -0.77
N ARG A 78 18.33 8.04 0.36
CA ARG A 78 19.45 7.24 0.85
C ARG A 78 19.72 7.50 2.33
N VAL A 79 20.14 6.45 3.05
CA VAL A 79 20.76 6.53 4.37
C VAL A 79 22.16 5.97 4.24
N SER A 80 23.17 6.60 4.85
CA SER A 80 24.55 6.11 4.77
C SER A 80 25.34 6.45 6.02
N LEU A 81 26.19 5.51 6.44
CA LEU A 81 27.20 5.74 7.45
C LEU A 81 28.33 6.58 6.85
N VAL A 82 28.80 7.57 7.60
CA VAL A 82 29.86 8.49 7.20
C VAL A 82 30.93 8.53 8.31
N ASP A 83 32.20 8.73 7.95
CA ASP A 83 33.33 8.82 8.89
C ASP A 83 33.69 10.26 9.26
N GLY A 84 32.83 11.21 8.90
CA GLY A 84 32.92 12.60 9.27
C GLY A 84 32.08 13.50 8.37
N TRP A 85 31.63 14.60 8.94
CA TRP A 85 30.92 15.65 8.23
C TRP A 85 31.74 16.94 8.18
N GLU A 86 32.36 17.22 7.04
CA GLU A 86 32.85 18.57 6.74
C GLU A 86 31.76 19.32 5.97
N GLN A 87 31.26 20.42 6.54
CA GLN A 87 30.28 21.30 5.88
C GLN A 87 30.93 22.07 4.72
N LEU A 88 31.15 21.39 3.58
CA LEU A 88 31.58 21.96 2.31
C LEU A 88 30.39 22.07 1.36
N GLY A 89 29.47 22.98 1.66
CA GLY A 89 28.23 23.13 0.88
C GLY A 89 27.23 21.99 1.12
N ASP A 90 26.71 21.39 0.04
CA ASP A 90 25.52 20.50 0.02
C ASP A 90 25.83 18.99 -0.22
N VAL A 91 27.04 18.48 0.06
CA VAL A 91 27.41 17.10 -0.34
C VAL A 91 28.21 16.35 0.74
N VAL A 92 27.75 15.16 1.11
CA VAL A 92 28.51 14.15 1.89
C VAL A 92 29.81 13.80 1.19
N HIS A 93 30.93 14.03 1.87
CA HIS A 93 32.23 13.53 1.44
C HIS A 93 32.69 12.40 2.36
N ARG A 94 32.42 11.16 1.90
CA ARG A 94 32.94 9.86 2.38
C ARG A 94 31.94 9.00 3.18
N SER A 95 31.16 8.20 2.44
CA SER A 95 30.43 7.08 3.03
C SER A 95 31.38 5.95 3.39
N VAL A 96 31.19 5.35 4.56
CA VAL A 96 31.91 4.16 5.01
C VAL A 96 30.93 3.02 5.28
N ASP A 97 31.41 1.79 5.20
CA ASP A 97 30.58 0.59 5.43
C ASP A 97 30.82 -0.03 6.83
N GLU A 98 31.87 0.43 7.52
CA GLU A 98 32.33 -0.10 8.79
C GLU A 98 32.53 1.02 9.81
N LEU A 99 32.11 0.75 11.05
CA LEU A 99 32.28 1.59 12.23
C LEU A 99 33.17 0.86 13.24
N PRO A 100 34.23 1.47 13.77
CA PRO A 100 35.00 0.89 14.86
C PRO A 100 34.15 0.74 16.12
N ALA A 101 34.24 -0.42 16.79
CA ALA A 101 33.61 -0.62 18.08
C ALA A 101 34.12 0.42 19.10
N GLY A 102 33.21 1.06 19.82
CA GLY A 102 33.53 2.11 20.78
C GLY A 102 33.36 3.54 20.25
N GLU A 103 33.04 3.72 18.96
CA GLU A 103 32.77 5.02 18.36
C GLU A 103 31.26 5.25 18.15
N ASP A 104 30.89 6.52 18.06
CA ASP A 104 29.52 6.94 17.71
C ASP A 104 29.33 6.87 16.19
N ALA A 105 28.14 6.49 15.77
CA ALA A 105 27.80 6.37 14.36
C ALA A 105 27.25 7.70 13.83
N GLU A 106 27.88 8.25 12.79
CA GLU A 106 27.30 9.35 12.02
C GLU A 106 26.53 8.79 10.82
N LEU A 107 25.22 9.04 10.78
CA LEU A 107 24.37 8.67 9.64
C LEU A 107 23.88 9.90 8.90
N ALA A 108 24.24 9.96 7.62
CA ALA A 108 23.71 10.93 6.68
C ALA A 108 22.40 10.40 6.07
N VAL A 109 21.36 11.23 6.10
CA VAL A 109 20.05 10.94 5.50
C VAL A 109 19.79 11.97 4.42
N ASN A 110 19.71 11.47 3.19
CA ASN A 110 19.37 12.27 2.03
C ASN A 110 17.90 12.09 1.70
N TYR A 111 17.14 13.17 1.60
CA TYR A 111 15.72 13.09 1.32
C TYR A 111 15.21 14.23 0.44
N PHE A 112 14.16 13.90 -0.29
CA PHE A 112 13.36 14.85 -1.03
C PHE A 112 12.24 15.39 -0.12
N TYR A 113 12.04 16.71 -0.11
CA TYR A 113 10.92 17.35 0.56
C TYR A 113 10.13 18.25 -0.41
N PRO A 114 8.81 18.02 -0.59
CA PRO A 114 7.98 18.88 -1.41
C PRO A 114 7.62 20.17 -0.64
N VAL A 115 8.15 21.31 -1.08
CA VAL A 115 7.84 22.61 -0.48
C VAL A 115 6.36 22.98 -0.64
N HIS A 116 5.65 23.14 0.48
CA HIS A 116 4.23 23.49 0.50
C HIS A 116 4.04 25.01 0.40
N ARG A 117 3.56 25.51 -0.74
CA ARG A 117 3.39 26.96 -0.99
C ARG A 117 2.32 27.68 -0.15
N ARG A 118 1.70 27.02 0.85
CA ARG A 118 0.51 27.55 1.53
C ARG A 118 0.79 28.69 2.54
N GLY A 119 2.02 29.20 2.62
CA GLY A 119 2.40 30.29 3.55
C GLY A 119 3.43 31.30 3.02
N GLY A 120 3.80 31.26 1.73
CA GLY A 120 4.74 32.23 1.14
C GLY A 120 6.23 32.04 1.50
N SER A 121 6.56 31.25 2.52
CA SER A 121 7.93 30.80 2.81
C SER A 121 8.07 29.30 2.56
N GLY A 122 9.20 28.85 2.01
CA GLY A 122 9.51 27.43 1.81
C GLY A 122 9.94 26.72 3.09
N ARG A 123 9.26 27.04 4.20
CA ARG A 123 9.55 26.45 5.51
C ARG A 123 9.02 25.01 5.54
N ALA A 124 9.90 24.07 5.82
CA ALA A 124 9.56 22.69 6.12
C ALA A 124 9.79 22.42 7.60
N GLU A 125 8.81 21.80 8.26
CA GLU A 125 8.98 21.29 9.62
C GLU A 125 8.96 19.77 9.54
N VAL A 126 10.10 19.16 9.85
CA VAL A 126 10.34 17.74 9.66
C VAL A 126 10.73 17.11 10.98
N ALA A 127 10.09 15.99 11.33
CA ALA A 127 10.56 15.10 12.36
C ALA A 127 11.31 13.94 11.70
N GLU A 128 12.58 13.80 12.05
CA GLU A 128 13.46 12.75 11.60
C GLU A 128 13.77 11.82 12.76
N THR A 129 13.69 10.52 12.52
CA THR A 129 14.04 9.48 13.49
C THR A 129 14.95 8.49 12.80
N ILE A 130 16.06 8.11 13.43
CA ILE A 130 16.85 6.95 13.01
C ILE A 130 16.84 5.92 14.11
N GLU A 131 16.65 4.66 13.73
CA GLU A 131 16.69 3.51 14.62
C GLU A 131 17.74 2.54 14.14
N LEU A 132 18.58 2.07 15.06
CA LEU A 132 19.54 1.01 14.82
C LEU A 132 19.01 -0.27 15.47
N THR A 133 18.89 -1.34 14.69
CA THR A 133 18.45 -2.66 15.17
C THR A 133 19.52 -3.72 14.98
N ASN A 134 19.60 -4.65 15.93
CA ASN A 134 20.45 -5.85 15.80
C ASN A 134 19.78 -6.91 14.90
N LEU A 135 20.46 -8.03 14.68
CA LEU A 135 19.95 -9.16 13.87
C LEU A 135 18.71 -9.84 14.47
N ASP A 136 18.52 -9.72 15.79
CA ASP A 136 17.35 -10.23 16.50
C ASP A 136 16.13 -9.28 16.38
N GLY A 137 16.32 -8.12 15.75
CA GLY A 137 15.29 -7.11 15.53
C GLY A 137 15.07 -6.17 16.72
N GLU A 138 15.94 -6.22 17.74
CA GLU A 138 15.87 -5.33 18.90
C GLU A 138 16.49 -3.96 18.54
N THR A 139 15.80 -2.89 18.89
CA THR A 139 16.34 -1.52 18.77
C THR A 139 17.42 -1.31 19.82
N VAL A 140 18.66 -1.14 19.37
CA VAL A 140 19.83 -0.93 20.23
C VAL A 140 20.20 0.54 20.39
N ALA A 141 19.86 1.38 19.40
CA ALA A 141 20.02 2.82 19.47
C ALA A 141 18.87 3.51 18.70
N ARG A 142 18.49 4.70 19.14
CA ARG A 142 17.48 5.53 18.46
C ARG A 142 17.80 6.98 18.71
N GLU A 143 17.77 7.78 17.66
CA GLU A 143 17.89 9.23 17.74
C GLU A 143 16.70 9.89 17.04
N ARG A 144 16.25 11.03 17.57
CA ARG A 144 15.13 11.77 17.00
C ARG A 144 15.40 13.27 17.00
N ARG A 145 15.28 13.87 15.82
CA ARG A 145 15.52 15.28 15.60
C ARG A 145 14.31 15.99 15.01
N LEU A 146 14.12 17.23 15.42
CA LEU A 146 13.22 18.17 14.75
C LEU A 146 14.07 19.11 13.90
N ILE A 147 13.75 19.20 12.62
CA ILE A 147 14.48 20.02 11.65
C ILE A 147 13.51 21.04 11.07
N GLU A 148 13.89 22.32 11.20
CA GLU A 148 13.26 23.39 10.46
C GLU A 148 14.14 23.71 9.24
N LEU A 149 13.65 23.38 8.05
CA LEU A 149 14.34 23.74 6.81
C LEU A 149 13.73 25.01 6.24
N PHE A 150 14.59 25.86 5.70
CA PHE A 150 14.19 26.97 4.83
C PHE A 150 14.66 26.62 3.43
N LEU A 151 13.77 26.02 2.64
CA LEU A 151 14.05 25.63 1.27
C LEU A 151 13.63 26.73 0.32
N ASP A 152 14.47 27.01 -0.68
CA ASP A 152 14.03 27.84 -1.80
C ASP A 152 12.90 27.12 -2.58
N PRO A 153 12.02 27.85 -3.29
CA PRO A 153 10.84 27.27 -3.95
C PRO A 153 11.15 26.18 -5.00
N ASP A 154 12.39 26.15 -5.48
CA ASP A 154 12.97 25.20 -6.42
C ASP A 154 13.86 24.14 -5.76
N GLN A 155 14.34 24.38 -4.53
CA GLN A 155 15.10 23.39 -3.77
C GLN A 155 14.15 22.35 -3.18
N ARG A 156 14.49 21.08 -3.41
CA ARG A 156 13.69 19.94 -2.94
C ARG A 156 14.52 18.85 -2.31
N LEU A 157 15.83 18.98 -2.33
CA LEU A 157 16.76 18.04 -1.71
C LEU A 157 17.18 18.64 -0.38
N ALA A 158 17.13 17.83 0.67
CA ALA A 158 17.66 18.16 1.97
C ALA A 158 18.53 16.99 2.43
N GLU A 159 19.55 17.31 3.20
CA GLU A 159 20.47 16.34 3.78
C GLU A 159 20.70 16.72 5.23
N SER A 160 20.68 15.71 6.09
CA SER A 160 20.89 15.85 7.53
C SER A 160 21.84 14.75 8.01
N VAL A 161 22.60 15.06 9.05
CA VAL A 161 23.42 14.09 9.78
C VAL A 161 22.88 13.96 11.19
N LEU A 162 22.78 12.72 11.63
CA LEU A 162 22.44 12.35 12.99
C LEU A 162 23.56 11.48 13.56
N GLU A 163 24.00 11.86 14.74
CA GLU A 163 24.91 11.06 15.57
C GLU A 163 24.07 10.09 16.41
N LEU A 164 24.46 8.82 16.43
CA LEU A 164 23.88 7.79 17.28
C LEU A 164 24.97 7.26 18.22
N ASP A 165 24.65 7.21 19.51
CA ASP A 165 25.49 6.54 20.49
C ASP A 165 25.52 5.04 20.19
N THR A 166 26.65 4.60 19.64
CA THR A 166 26.96 3.21 19.33
C THR A 166 28.19 2.71 20.09
N SER A 167 28.71 3.55 20.99
CA SER A 167 29.93 3.30 21.76
C SER A 167 29.89 2.02 22.60
N SER A 168 28.70 1.60 23.03
CA SER A 168 28.49 0.40 23.84
C SER A 168 28.14 -0.86 23.04
N LEU A 169 28.06 -0.78 21.71
CA LEU A 169 27.63 -1.89 20.88
C LEU A 169 28.76 -2.91 20.65
N PRO A 170 28.47 -4.22 20.79
CA PRO A 170 29.43 -5.24 20.43
C PRO A 170 29.67 -5.27 18.91
N PRO A 171 30.84 -5.76 18.46
CA PRO A 171 31.08 -6.01 17.04
C PRO A 171 30.00 -6.91 16.43
N GLY A 172 29.50 -6.53 15.24
CA GLY A 172 28.38 -7.21 14.61
C GLY A 172 27.76 -6.40 13.48
N GLN A 173 26.70 -6.94 12.87
CA GLN A 173 25.92 -6.24 11.86
C GLN A 173 24.62 -5.69 12.45
N TYR A 174 24.30 -4.47 12.05
CA TYR A 174 23.13 -3.73 12.48
C TYR A 174 22.41 -3.14 11.27
N SER A 175 21.10 -2.91 11.41
CA SER A 175 20.29 -2.24 10.40
C SER A 175 19.92 -0.85 10.91
N ALA A 176 20.38 0.18 10.24
CA ALA A 176 20.00 1.56 10.51
C ALA A 176 18.84 1.94 9.60
N VAL A 177 17.70 2.33 10.16
CA VAL A 177 16.49 2.72 9.41
C VAL A 177 16.10 4.15 9.77
N ALA A 178 16.04 5.01 8.77
CA ALA A 178 15.57 6.37 8.90
C ALA A 178 14.07 6.47 8.59
N GLN A 179 13.40 7.35 9.32
CA GLN A 179 12.01 7.73 9.12
C GLN A 179 11.89 9.24 9.14
N ILE A 180 11.18 9.76 8.14
CA ILE A 180 10.93 11.20 8.01
C ILE A 180 9.44 11.45 8.02
N ARG A 181 9.01 12.40 8.84
CA ARG A 181 7.62 12.85 8.91
C ARG A 181 7.54 14.35 8.71
N ASP A 182 6.76 14.75 7.71
CA ASP A 182 6.36 16.14 7.54
C ASP A 182 5.33 16.52 8.61
N LEU A 183 5.68 17.47 9.47
CA LEU A 183 4.81 17.91 10.56
C LEU A 183 3.69 18.83 10.08
N VAL A 184 3.84 19.47 8.91
CA VAL A 184 2.84 20.36 8.33
C VAL A 184 1.68 19.55 7.74
N THR A 185 2.00 18.51 6.96
CA THR A 185 0.97 17.67 6.33
C THR A 185 0.63 16.41 7.10
N GLY A 186 1.49 16.02 8.06
CA GLY A 186 1.39 14.77 8.81
C GLY A 186 1.81 13.53 8.02
N ILE A 187 2.27 13.67 6.77
CA ILE A 187 2.65 12.56 5.90
C ILE A 187 4.06 12.07 6.28
N SER A 188 4.21 10.76 6.42
CA SER A 188 5.51 10.11 6.60
C SER A 188 6.05 9.57 5.27
N ALA A 189 7.37 9.64 5.10
CA ALA A 189 8.08 8.92 4.07
C ALA A 189 8.01 7.41 4.33
N GLU A 190 8.17 6.62 3.27
CA GLU A 190 8.52 5.20 3.44
C GLU A 190 9.91 5.13 4.11
N PRO A 191 10.08 4.26 5.12
CA PRO A 191 11.37 4.10 5.78
C PRO A 191 12.40 3.55 4.81
N GLU A 192 13.62 4.04 4.93
CA GLU A 192 14.78 3.58 4.16
C GLU A 192 15.91 3.30 5.13
N GLY A 193 16.77 2.33 4.81
CA GLY A 193 17.84 1.94 5.72
C GLY A 193 19.11 1.48 5.03
N THR A 194 20.14 1.33 5.84
CA THR A 194 21.45 0.78 5.46
C THR A 194 21.92 -0.23 6.49
N VAL A 195 22.81 -1.13 6.08
CA VAL A 195 23.51 -2.01 7.00
C VAL A 195 24.73 -1.28 7.54
N VAL A 196 24.96 -1.40 8.83
CA VAL A 196 26.13 -0.86 9.55
C VAL A 196 26.88 -2.04 10.14
N THR A 197 28.17 -2.16 9.82
CA THR A 197 29.03 -3.20 10.40
C THR A 197 29.90 -2.57 11.48
N VAL A 198 29.72 -2.99 12.73
CA VAL A 198 30.61 -2.60 13.82
C VAL A 198 31.76 -3.61 13.87
N SER A 199 32.99 -3.15 13.60
CA SER A 199 34.18 -3.99 13.59
C SER A 199 34.93 -3.89 14.92
N SER A 200 35.59 -4.97 15.34
CA SER A 200 36.45 -4.92 16.54
C SER A 200 37.57 -3.90 16.31
N SER A 201 37.73 -2.94 17.22
CA SER A 201 38.82 -1.97 17.16
C SER A 201 40.16 -2.71 17.14
N THR A 202 40.80 -2.78 15.98
CA THR A 202 42.15 -3.36 15.87
C THR A 202 43.12 -2.25 16.27
N HIS A 203 43.25 -2.00 17.58
CA HIS A 203 44.35 -1.20 18.09
C HIS A 203 45.60 -2.08 18.12
N ASP A 204 46.41 -1.98 17.06
CA ASP A 204 47.83 -2.33 17.06
C ASP A 204 48.67 -1.10 17.46
#